data_AF-A0A958Z5J4-F1
#
_entry.id   AF-A0A958Z5J4-F1
#
_cell.length_a   1.000
_cell.length_b   1.000
_cell.length_c   1.000
_cell.angle_alpha   90.00
_cell.angle_beta   90.00
_cell.angle_gamma   90.00
#
_symmetry.space_group_name_H-M   'P 1'
#
loop_
_entity.id
_entity.type
_entity.pdbx_description
1 polymer ?
#
loop_
_entity_poly.entity_id
_entity_poly.type
_entity_poly.pdbx_seq_one_letter_code
_entity_poly.pdbx_strand_id
1 'polypeptide(L)'
;MSVSNTEPKLQNNSISTLRTNRHYLTIFLTFLLLCSSVLHAQDIPTKNEANIPKTTKEDTLSVNLKPIVDEINEQAQDTVKTDSIKPPKETLTDIVDYYGEDYVLLNRKENKVYMYNKAYIIYEDMR
;
A
#
# COMPACT_ATOMS: atom_id res chain seq x y z
N MET A 1 -24.63 36.33 38.65
CA MET A 1 -24.04 35.44 37.63
C MET A 1 -25.16 35.08 36.66
N SER A 2 -25.28 35.76 35.52
CA SER A 2 -26.36 35.47 34.56
C SER A 2 -25.89 34.35 33.64
N VAL A 3 -26.55 33.19 33.71
CA VAL A 3 -26.27 32.05 32.84
C VAL A 3 -26.88 32.34 31.48
N SER A 4 -26.06 32.66 30.48
CA SER A 4 -26.52 32.83 29.11
C SER A 4 -26.84 31.46 28.53
N ASN A 5 -28.12 31.15 28.40
CA ASN A 5 -28.59 30.01 27.63
C ASN A 5 -28.37 30.33 26.13
N THR A 6 -27.21 29.96 25.60
CA THR A 6 -26.96 29.99 24.16
C THR A 6 -27.50 28.69 23.58
N GLU A 7 -28.62 28.77 22.86
CA GLU A 7 -29.14 27.63 22.11
C GLU A 7 -28.10 27.20 21.06
N PRO A 8 -27.81 25.89 20.93
CA PRO A 8 -26.91 25.41 19.90
C PRO A 8 -27.54 25.68 18.53
N LYS A 9 -26.87 26.48 17.70
CA LYS A 9 -27.24 26.66 16.28
C LYS A 9 -27.04 25.33 15.54
N LEU A 10 -28.09 24.51 15.50
CA LEU A 10 -28.15 23.23 14.77
C LEU A 10 -28.60 23.40 13.30
N GLN A 11 -28.77 24.63 12.80
CA GLN A 11 -29.43 24.94 11.52
C GLN A 11 -28.48 25.29 10.35
N ASN A 12 -27.20 24.94 10.41
CA ASN A 12 -26.24 25.22 9.33
C ASN A 12 -25.80 23.97 8.55
N ASN A 13 -26.56 22.88 8.66
CA ASN A 13 -26.37 21.67 7.88
C ASN A 13 -27.04 21.86 6.52
N SER A 14 -26.48 22.73 5.66
CA SER A 14 -26.89 22.75 4.27
C SER A 14 -26.63 21.37 3.68
N ILE A 15 -27.65 20.78 3.05
CA ILE A 15 -27.53 19.50 2.36
C ILE A 15 -26.45 19.68 1.29
N SER A 16 -25.25 19.17 1.58
CA SER A 16 -24.18 19.12 0.60
C SER A 16 -24.56 18.06 -0.41
N THR A 17 -24.82 18.48 -1.64
CA THR A 17 -25.13 17.54 -2.71
C THR A 17 -23.90 16.69 -2.97
N LEU A 18 -24.06 15.36 -2.90
CA LEU A 18 -22.97 14.43 -3.21
C LEU A 18 -22.63 14.59 -4.70
N ARG A 19 -21.52 15.27 -4.99
CA ARG A 19 -21.07 15.48 -6.37
C ARG A 19 -20.60 14.15 -6.96
N THR A 20 -21.41 13.56 -7.83
CA THR A 20 -21.02 12.33 -8.52
C THR A 20 -19.95 12.62 -9.56
N ASN A 21 -18.74 12.16 -9.28
CA ASN A 21 -17.54 12.30 -10.10
C ASN A 21 -17.53 11.29 -11.28
N ARG A 22 -18.60 11.26 -12.09
CA ARG A 22 -18.80 10.25 -13.16
C ARG A 22 -17.70 10.27 -14.24
N HIS A 23 -17.05 11.43 -14.45
CA HIS A 23 -16.00 11.59 -15.44
C HIS A 23 -14.75 10.75 -15.15
N TYR A 24 -14.46 10.46 -13.87
CA TYR A 24 -13.31 9.61 -13.52
C TYR A 24 -13.52 8.17 -13.98
N LEU A 25 -14.74 7.65 -13.88
CA LEU A 25 -15.08 6.32 -14.38
C LEU A 25 -14.90 6.24 -15.91
N THR A 26 -15.36 7.27 -16.64
CA THR A 26 -15.22 7.29 -18.10
C THR A 26 -13.76 7.42 -18.52
N ILE A 27 -12.97 8.27 -17.85
CA ILE A 27 -11.53 8.45 -18.14
C ILE A 27 -10.76 7.15 -17.84
N PHE A 28 -11.02 6.53 -16.69
CA PHE A 28 -10.40 5.27 -16.30
C PHE A 28 -10.73 4.14 -17.29
N LEU A 29 -12.00 4.01 -17.70
CA LEU A 29 -12.42 3.01 -18.67
C LEU A 29 -11.77 3.22 -20.04
N THR A 30 -11.65 4.48 -20.50
CA THR A 30 -10.94 4.77 -21.75
C THR A 30 -9.45 4.44 -21.68
N PHE A 31 -8.80 4.69 -20.54
CA PHE A 31 -7.38 4.37 -20.35
C PHE A 31 -7.14 2.85 -20.32
N LEU A 32 -8.01 2.10 -19.62
CA LEU A 32 -7.93 0.64 -19.53
C LEU A 32 -8.05 -0.03 -20.91
N LEU A 33 -8.95 0.46 -21.77
CA LEU A 33 -9.14 -0.07 -23.12
C LEU A 33 -7.97 0.24 -24.05
N LEU A 34 -7.30 1.39 -23.88
CA LEU A 34 -6.18 1.81 -24.73
C LEU A 34 -4.85 1.14 -24.34
N CYS A 35 -4.65 0.75 -23.08
CA CYS A 35 -3.43 0.08 -22.61
C CYS A 35 -3.37 -1.43 -22.92
N SER A 36 -4.40 -2.00 -23.55
CA SER A 36 -4.42 -3.42 -23.93
C SER A 36 -3.70 -3.63 -25.27
N SER A 37 -2.38 -3.51 -25.30
CA SER A 37 -1.57 -3.90 -26.46
C SER A 37 -1.16 -5.37 -26.36
N VAL A 38 -1.35 -6.12 -27.44
CA VAL A 38 -0.89 -7.52 -27.55
C VAL A 38 0.63 -7.50 -27.69
N LEU A 39 1.33 -8.08 -26.71
CA LEU A 39 2.77 -8.30 -26.80
C LEU A 39 3.02 -9.58 -27.61
N HIS A 40 3.76 -9.46 -28.71
CA HIS A 40 4.30 -10.61 -29.44
C HIS A 40 5.67 -10.97 -28.85
N ALA A 41 5.84 -12.23 -28.43
CA ALA A 41 7.14 -12.75 -28.05
C ALA A 41 8.06 -12.87 -29.28
N GLN A 42 9.37 -12.74 -29.08
CA GLN A 42 10.33 -13.12 -30.11
C GLN A 42 10.39 -14.65 -30.17
N ASP A 43 9.97 -15.23 -31.29
CA ASP A 43 10.16 -16.65 -31.54
C ASP A 43 11.65 -16.95 -31.74
N ILE A 44 12.15 -17.99 -31.08
CA ILE A 44 13.52 -18.47 -31.29
C ILE A 44 13.58 -19.06 -32.71
N PRO A 45 14.50 -18.59 -33.58
CA PRO A 45 14.62 -19.16 -34.92
C PRO A 45 14.97 -20.65 -34.82
N THR A 46 14.22 -21.49 -35.53
CA THR A 46 14.51 -22.93 -35.61
C THR A 46 15.93 -23.11 -36.12
N LYS A 47 16.75 -23.84 -35.37
CA LYS A 47 18.08 -24.25 -35.82
C LYS A 47 17.89 -25.09 -37.08
N ASN A 48 18.21 -24.53 -38.23
CA ASN A 48 18.48 -25.32 -39.43
C ASN A 48 19.76 -26.11 -39.12
N GLU A 49 19.60 -27.33 -38.61
CA GLU A 49 20.72 -28.25 -38.45
C GLU A 49 21.20 -28.61 -39.86
N ALA A 50 22.24 -27.90 -40.32
CA ALA A 50 23.01 -28.35 -41.46
C ALA A 50 23.56 -29.74 -41.10
N ASN A 51 23.18 -30.76 -41.87
CA ASN A 51 23.74 -32.09 -41.76
C ASN A 51 25.20 -32.04 -42.23
N ILE A 52 26.10 -31.70 -41.31
CA ILE A 52 27.54 -31.77 -41.51
C ILE A 52 27.96 -33.16 -41.03
N PRO A 53 28.59 -33.99 -41.89
CA PRO A 53 29.07 -35.30 -41.48
C PRO A 53 30.11 -35.13 -40.38
N LYS A 54 29.75 -35.58 -39.17
CA LYS A 54 30.63 -35.57 -38.01
C LYS A 54 31.72 -36.62 -38.25
N THR A 55 32.90 -36.17 -38.69
CA THR A 55 34.09 -37.03 -38.67
C THR A 55 34.44 -37.24 -37.20
N THR A 56 34.09 -38.41 -36.67
CA THR A 56 34.45 -38.83 -35.32
C THR A 56 35.95 -39.10 -35.30
N LYS A 57 36.75 -38.06 -35.09
CA LYS A 57 38.09 -38.23 -34.53
C LYS A 57 37.89 -38.25 -33.02
N GLU A 58 38.24 -39.36 -32.39
CA GLU A 58 38.28 -39.42 -30.94
C GLU A 58 39.33 -38.43 -30.45
N ASP A 59 38.85 -37.42 -29.73
CA ASP A 59 39.70 -36.44 -29.07
C ASP A 59 40.27 -37.09 -27.80
N THR A 60 41.60 -37.08 -27.68
CA THR A 60 42.33 -37.73 -26.56
C THR A 60 42.49 -36.82 -25.34
N LEU A 61 41.92 -35.61 -25.38
CA LEU A 61 42.03 -34.64 -24.30
C LEU A 61 40.92 -34.84 -23.26
N SER A 62 41.20 -35.62 -22.21
CA SER A 62 40.38 -35.63 -21.01
C SER A 62 40.64 -34.36 -20.18
N VAL A 63 39.78 -33.36 -20.32
CA VAL A 63 39.84 -32.16 -19.46
C VAL A 63 39.29 -32.53 -18.08
N ASN A 64 40.14 -32.50 -17.05
CA ASN A 64 39.71 -32.65 -15.67
C ASN A 64 39.03 -31.34 -15.23
N LEU A 65 37.71 -31.28 -15.42
CA LEU A 65 36.88 -30.15 -14.99
C LEU A 65 36.72 -30.22 -13.47
N LYS A 66 37.73 -29.77 -12.72
CA LYS A 66 37.51 -29.39 -11.32
C LYS A 66 36.63 -28.14 -11.36
N PRO A 67 35.45 -28.12 -10.73
CA PRO A 67 34.68 -26.90 -10.59
C PRO A 67 35.53 -25.91 -9.78
N ILE A 68 35.93 -24.81 -10.43
CA ILE A 68 36.75 -23.73 -9.85
C ILE A 68 35.90 -22.78 -8.98
N VAL A 69 34.60 -22.99 -8.94
CA VAL A 69 33.65 -22.14 -8.22
C VAL A 69 32.78 -23.04 -7.37
N ASP A 70 32.93 -22.95 -6.05
CA ASP A 70 31.96 -23.46 -5.11
C ASP A 70 30.61 -22.82 -5.43
N GLU A 71 29.55 -23.62 -5.48
CA GLU A 71 28.18 -23.18 -5.79
C GLU A 71 27.76 -22.13 -4.75
N ILE A 72 27.94 -20.85 -5.10
CA ILE A 72 27.69 -19.73 -4.21
C ILE A 72 26.17 -19.63 -4.08
N ASN A 73 25.64 -19.90 -2.88
CA ASN A 73 24.21 -19.75 -2.62
C ASN A 73 23.83 -18.26 -2.73
N GLU A 74 23.30 -17.87 -3.90
CA GLU A 74 22.89 -16.50 -4.23
C GLU A 74 21.89 -15.91 -3.20
N GLN A 75 21.18 -16.78 -2.47
CA GLN A 75 20.25 -16.40 -1.42
C GLN A 75 20.93 -15.69 -0.23
N ALA A 76 22.22 -15.95 0.03
CA ALA A 76 22.97 -15.27 1.09
C ALA A 76 23.44 -13.86 0.70
N GLN A 77 23.42 -13.53 -0.59
CA GLN A 77 23.97 -12.28 -1.12
C GLN A 77 22.91 -11.18 -1.24
N ASP A 78 21.63 -11.53 -1.26
CA ASP A 78 20.51 -10.59 -1.26
C ASP A 78 20.04 -10.28 0.18
N THR A 79 20.89 -9.58 0.94
CA THR A 79 20.44 -8.97 2.20
C THR A 79 20.41 -7.46 2.02
N VAL A 80 19.28 -6.95 1.53
CA VAL A 80 18.96 -5.52 1.62
C VAL A 80 18.93 -5.16 3.11
N LYS A 81 19.89 -4.34 3.54
CA LYS A 81 19.87 -3.76 4.89
C LYS A 81 18.64 -2.88 5.00
N THR A 82 17.60 -3.37 5.65
CA THR A 82 16.43 -2.57 6.03
C THR A 82 16.89 -1.50 7.00
N ASP A 83 16.97 -0.26 6.53
CA ASP A 83 17.24 0.88 7.39
C ASP A 83 16.13 0.99 8.43
N SER A 84 16.49 0.87 9.71
CA SER A 84 15.56 0.95 10.82
C SER A 84 15.56 2.38 11.37
N ILE A 85 14.96 3.29 10.61
CA ILE A 85 14.56 4.58 11.17
C ILE A 85 13.37 4.30 12.08
N LYS A 86 13.64 4.27 13.39
CA LYS A 86 12.59 4.13 14.39
C LYS A 86 11.67 5.35 14.29
N PRO A 87 10.34 5.15 14.12
CA PRO A 87 9.41 6.27 14.07
C PRO A 87 9.50 7.06 15.39
N PRO A 88 9.33 8.38 15.34
CA PRO A 88 9.27 9.20 16.54
C PRO A 88 8.14 8.68 17.44
N LYS A 89 8.36 8.71 18.76
CA LYS A 89 7.33 8.31 19.72
C LYS A 89 6.13 9.25 19.59
N GLU A 90 4.96 8.68 19.38
CA GLU A 90 3.69 9.41 19.35
C GLU A 90 3.31 9.87 20.76
N THR A 91 2.59 10.98 20.86
CA THR A 91 2.18 11.57 22.16
C THR A 91 1.11 10.72 22.86
N LEU A 92 0.23 10.09 22.08
CA LEU A 92 -0.78 9.15 22.59
C LEU A 92 -0.31 7.75 22.25
N THR A 93 -0.26 6.87 23.25
CA THR A 93 0.21 5.48 23.06
C THR A 93 -0.95 4.51 22.90
N ASP A 94 -2.13 4.89 23.42
CA ASP A 94 -3.33 4.07 23.40
C ASP A 94 -4.53 4.81 22.76
N ILE A 95 -5.61 4.06 22.56
CA ILE A 95 -6.86 4.53 21.97
C ILE A 95 -7.61 5.41 23.00
N VAL A 96 -8.11 6.55 22.52
CA VAL A 96 -8.95 7.46 23.30
C VAL A 96 -10.41 7.18 22.99
N ASP A 97 -11.17 6.74 24.00
CA ASP A 97 -12.62 6.52 23.88
C ASP A 97 -13.40 7.73 24.40
N TYR A 98 -14.45 8.10 23.67
CA TYR A 98 -15.27 9.29 23.95
C TYR A 98 -16.68 8.89 24.35
N TYR A 99 -17.17 9.39 25.49
CA TYR A 99 -18.52 9.13 25.95
C TYR A 99 -19.31 10.42 26.17
N GLY A 100 -20.59 10.40 25.75
CA GLY A 100 -21.62 11.36 26.12
C GLY A 100 -22.95 10.63 26.31
N GLU A 101 -23.76 11.07 27.26
CA GLU A 101 -25.06 10.44 27.59
C GLU A 101 -26.04 10.56 26.40
N ASP A 102 -26.05 11.71 25.72
CA ASP A 102 -26.99 11.96 24.63
C ASP A 102 -26.36 11.66 23.26
N TYR A 103 -25.19 12.23 22.96
CA TYR A 103 -24.46 11.96 21.73
C TYR A 103 -22.97 12.36 21.80
N VAL A 104 -22.20 11.80 20.86
CA VAL A 104 -20.82 12.19 20.53
C VAL A 104 -20.75 12.59 19.07
N LEU A 105 -20.20 13.77 18.78
CA LEU A 105 -20.05 14.31 17.43
C LEU A 105 -18.58 14.61 17.14
N LEU A 106 -18.02 13.91 16.15
CA LEU A 106 -16.68 14.21 15.61
C LEU A 106 -16.79 15.20 14.43
N ASN A 107 -16.40 16.44 14.65
CA ASN A 107 -16.27 17.44 13.59
C ASN A 107 -14.85 17.40 13.02
N ARG A 108 -14.68 16.69 11.89
CA ARG A 108 -13.38 16.57 11.19
C ARG A 108 -12.88 17.89 10.58
N LYS A 109 -13.78 18.81 10.23
CA LYS A 109 -13.38 20.10 9.66
C LYS A 109 -12.69 20.97 10.71
N GLU A 110 -13.16 20.90 11.95
CA GLU A 110 -12.62 21.64 13.08
C GLU A 110 -11.61 20.84 13.91
N ASN A 111 -11.44 19.54 13.61
CA ASN A 111 -10.67 18.59 14.40
C ASN A 111 -11.08 18.58 15.89
N LYS A 112 -12.39 18.57 16.15
CA LYS A 112 -12.95 18.58 17.51
C LYS A 112 -13.96 17.46 17.72
N VAL A 113 -13.94 16.87 18.92
CA VAL A 113 -14.97 15.94 19.40
C VAL A 113 -15.85 16.69 20.40
N TYR A 114 -17.16 16.69 20.15
CA TYR A 114 -18.17 17.26 21.02
C TYR A 114 -18.92 16.12 21.70
N MET A 115 -18.90 16.08 23.04
CA MET A 115 -19.62 15.09 23.85
C MET A 115 -20.68 15.81 24.67
N TYR A 116 -21.91 15.31 24.66
CA TYR A 116 -23.04 16.01 25.27
C TYR A 116 -23.63 15.22 26.44
N ASN A 117 -23.82 15.94 27.55
CA ASN A 117 -24.39 15.47 28.82
C ASN A 117 -23.58 14.33 29.49
N LYS A 118 -23.22 14.51 30.78
CA LYS A 118 -22.34 13.59 31.57
C LYS A 118 -21.16 13.00 30.78
N ALA A 119 -20.44 13.85 30.05
CA ALA A 119 -19.35 13.44 29.19
C ALA A 119 -18.07 13.09 29.96
N TYR A 120 -17.37 12.05 29.52
CA TYR A 120 -16.05 11.68 30.00
C TYR A 120 -15.25 11.01 28.88
N ILE A 121 -13.93 10.96 29.08
CA ILE A 121 -12.98 10.34 28.15
C ILE A 121 -12.37 9.15 28.89
N ILE A 122 -12.20 8.03 28.20
CA ILE A 122 -11.42 6.91 28.72
C ILE A 122 -10.09 6.89 27.97
N TYR A 123 -8.99 6.87 28.71
CA TYR A 123 -7.65 6.71 28.15
C TYR A 123 -6.86 5.74 29.04
N GLU A 124 -6.39 4.63 28.45
CA GLU A 124 -5.79 3.52 29.20
C GLU A 124 -6.71 3.12 30.37
N ASP A 125 -6.23 3.22 31.61
CA ASP A 125 -6.98 2.89 32.83
C ASP A 125 -7.69 4.10 33.48
N MET A 126 -7.65 5.28 32.85
CA MET A 126 -8.22 6.52 33.40
C MET A 126 -9.61 6.80 32.84
N ARG A 127 -10.52 7.23 33.72
CA ARG A 127 -11.88 7.71 33.41
C ARG A 127 -12.16 9.06 34.07
#